data_AF-A0A915JSC2-F1
#
_entry.id   AF-A0A915JSC2-F1
#
_cell.length_a   1.000
_cell.length_b   1.000
_cell.length_c   1.000
_cell.angle_alpha   90.00
_cell.angle_beta   90.00
_cell.angle_gamma   90.00
#
_symmetry.space_group_name_H-M   'P 1'
#
loop_
_entity.id
_entity.type
_entity.pdbx_description
1 polymer ?
#
loop_
_entity_poly.entity_id
_entity_poly.type
_entity_poly.pdbx_seq_one_letter_code
_entity_poly.pdbx_strand_id
1 'polypeptide(L)'
;MAPTKPLVAQQIEACYELMSINQDDIAEMTGTTQPSERLMKWRNKRIFFLTPQIIANDLITNGSEMNPDKIKCLVIDEAHKATGNYAYCQVVRALLQYTQQFRIVALSATPGRAANVYCFDQTCTARIF
;
A
#
# COMPACT_ATOMS: atom_id res chain seq x y z
N MET A 1 -3.64 -1.33 0.46
CA MET A 1 -3.33 -1.32 1.91
C MET A 1 -4.52 -0.83 2.69
N ALA A 2 -4.78 -1.45 3.83
CA ALA A 2 -5.92 -1.17 4.69
C ALA A 2 -5.46 -0.96 6.15
N PRO A 3 -6.23 -0.23 6.98
CA PRO A 3 -5.78 0.13 8.32
C PRO A 3 -5.83 -1.03 9.32
N THR A 4 -6.64 -2.06 9.08
CA THR A 4 -6.83 -3.19 10.01
C THR A 4 -6.72 -4.53 9.30
N LYS A 5 -6.34 -5.59 10.04
CA LYS A 5 -6.24 -6.95 9.51
C LYS A 5 -7.56 -7.48 8.92
N PRO A 6 -8.74 -7.26 9.53
CA PRO A 6 -10.00 -7.70 8.93
C PRO A 6 -10.29 -7.06 7.57
N LEU A 7 -9.95 -5.78 7.39
CA LEU A 7 -10.12 -5.10 6.09
C LEU A 7 -9.16 -5.65 5.03
N VAL A 8 -7.93 -6.01 5.41
CA VAL A 8 -6.98 -6.69 4.51
C VAL A 8 -7.56 -8.03 4.05
N ALA A 9 -8.13 -8.83 4.96
CA ALA A 9 -8.76 -10.11 4.61
C ALA A 9 -9.97 -9.94 3.67
N GLN A 10 -10.82 -8.95 3.92
CA GLN A 10 -11.96 -8.64 3.04
C GLN A 10 -11.52 -8.23 1.64
N GLN A 11 -10.46 -7.43 1.51
CA GLN A 11 -9.90 -7.06 0.20
C GLN A 11 -9.39 -8.28 -0.58
N ILE A 12 -8.78 -9.24 0.13
CA ILE A 12 -8.29 -10.49 -0.48
C ILE A 12 -9.46 -11.33 -1.00
N GLU A 13 -10.47 -11.57 -0.15
CA GLU A 13 -11.66 -12.35 -0.51
C GLU A 13 -12.38 -11.75 -1.72
N ALA A 14 -12.64 -10.43 -1.68
CA ALA A 14 -13.24 -9.72 -2.80
C ALA A 14 -12.39 -9.79 -4.08
N CYS A 15 -11.06 -9.74 -3.97
CA CYS A 15 -10.19 -9.89 -5.12
C CYS A 15 -10.23 -11.32 -5.71
N TYR A 16 -10.37 -12.35 -4.88
CA TYR A 16 -10.52 -13.72 -5.36
C TYR A 16 -11.86 -13.97 -6.06
N GLU A 17 -12.93 -13.36 -5.58
CA GLU A 17 -14.27 -13.53 -6.16
C GLU A 17 -14.47 -12.72 -7.44
N LEU A 18 -13.96 -11.48 -7.46
CA LEU A 18 -14.29 -10.52 -8.52
C LEU A 18 -13.21 -10.41 -9.60
N MET A 19 -11.94 -10.73 -9.28
CA MET A 19 -10.83 -10.56 -10.21
C MET A 19 -10.29 -11.93 -10.65
N SER A 20 -10.05 -12.09 -11.95
CA SER A 20 -9.44 -13.30 -12.53
C SER A 20 -7.92 -13.35 -12.32
N ILE A 21 -7.45 -13.12 -11.10
CA ILE A 21 -6.04 -13.06 -10.74
C ILE A 21 -5.62 -14.41 -10.13
N ASN A 22 -4.48 -14.95 -10.58
CA ASN A 22 -3.95 -16.17 -9.99
C ASN A 22 -3.56 -15.92 -8.52
N GLN A 23 -3.99 -16.81 -7.62
CA GLN A 23 -3.63 -16.76 -6.20
C GLN A 23 -2.11 -16.80 -5.99
N ASP A 24 -1.37 -17.44 -6.89
CA ASP A 24 0.09 -17.48 -6.87
C ASP A 24 0.74 -16.10 -7.09
N ASP A 25 0.03 -15.13 -7.64
CA ASP A 25 0.51 -13.75 -7.81
C ASP A 25 0.23 -12.87 -6.59
N ILE A 26 -0.60 -13.35 -5.65
CA ILE A 26 -1.08 -12.61 -4.49
C ILE A 26 -0.28 -12.97 -3.24
N ALA A 27 -0.03 -11.96 -2.41
CA ALA A 27 0.62 -12.08 -1.13
C ALA A 27 -0.11 -11.28 -0.05
N GLU A 28 -0.52 -11.98 1.01
CA GLU A 28 -0.84 -11.33 2.28
C GLU A 28 0.44 -11.19 3.11
N MET A 29 0.67 -9.99 3.65
CA MET A 29 1.68 -9.74 4.66
C MET A 29 1.03 -9.17 5.92
N THR A 30 1.26 -9.84 7.04
CA THR A 30 0.78 -9.39 8.35
C THR A 30 1.94 -9.22 9.32
N GLY A 31 1.68 -8.64 10.49
CA GLY A 31 2.71 -8.44 11.52
C GLY A 31 3.34 -9.73 12.06
N THR A 32 2.80 -10.91 11.75
CA THR A 32 3.38 -12.21 12.11
C THR A 32 4.23 -12.83 11.00
N THR A 33 4.19 -12.30 9.78
CA THR A 33 5.03 -12.76 8.66
C THR A 33 6.50 -12.39 8.93
N GLN A 34 7.39 -13.38 8.92
CA GLN A 34 8.81 -13.15 9.24
C GLN A 34 9.47 -12.23 8.20
N PRO A 35 10.44 -11.38 8.59
CA PRO A 35 11.10 -10.46 7.64
C PRO A 35 11.69 -11.15 6.40
N SER A 36 12.32 -12.31 6.57
CA SER A 36 12.87 -13.12 5.47
C SER A 36 11.78 -13.59 4.50
N GLU A 37 10.64 -14.02 5.04
CA GLU A 37 9.47 -14.42 4.24
C GLU A 37 8.87 -13.23 3.48
N ARG A 38 8.82 -12.04 4.10
CA ARG A 38 8.35 -10.81 3.43
C ARG A 38 9.24 -10.47 2.23
N LEU A 39 10.56 -10.57 2.36
CA LEU A 39 11.48 -10.34 1.24
C LEU A 39 11.28 -11.33 0.09
N MET A 40 11.06 -12.61 0.40
CA MET A 40 10.73 -13.60 -0.62
C MET A 40 9.42 -13.26 -1.33
N LYS A 41 8.39 -12.83 -0.58
CA LYS A 41 7.13 -12.38 -1.17
C LYS A 41 7.33 -11.16 -2.06
N TRP A 42 8.09 -10.15 -1.64
CA TRP A 42 8.39 -8.96 -2.45
C TRP A 42 9.03 -9.31 -3.80
N ARG A 43 9.89 -10.34 -3.84
CA ARG A 43 10.57 -10.77 -5.07
C ARG A 43 9.68 -11.59 -6.01
N ASN A 44 8.80 -12.41 -5.44
CA ASN A 44 8.09 -13.45 -6.19
C ASN A 44 6.62 -13.14 -6.48
N LYS A 45 6.05 -12.13 -5.83
CA LYS A 45 4.61 -11.84 -5.88
C LYS A 45 4.36 -10.47 -6.54
N ARG A 46 3.16 -10.30 -7.09
CA ARG A 46 2.79 -9.11 -7.88
C ARG A 46 1.80 -8.20 -7.15
N ILE A 47 0.95 -8.79 -6.30
CA ILE A 47 -0.13 -8.07 -5.60
C ILE A 47 0.00 -8.31 -4.12
N PHE A 48 -0.02 -7.23 -3.36
CA PHE A 48 0.27 -7.25 -1.93
C PHE A 48 -0.88 -6.63 -1.12
N PHE A 49 -1.39 -7.41 -0.18
CA PHE A 49 -2.38 -6.98 0.81
C PHE A 49 -1.68 -6.89 2.16
N LEU A 50 -1.55 -5.67 2.68
CA LEU A 50 -0.79 -5.38 3.89
C LEU A 50 -1.24 -4.08 4.54
N THR A 51 -0.83 -3.89 5.80
CA THR A 51 -1.04 -2.65 6.56
C THR A 51 0.08 -1.65 6.26
N PRO A 52 -0.18 -0.33 6.36
CA PRO A 52 0.82 0.69 6.02
C PRO A 52 2.11 0.60 6.85
N GLN A 53 2.04 0.10 8.09
CA GLN A 53 3.21 -0.05 8.96
C GLN A 53 4.21 -1.08 8.40
N ILE A 54 3.73 -2.15 7.76
CA ILE A 54 4.61 -3.21 7.21
C ILE A 54 5.44 -2.66 6.06
N ILE A 55 4.80 -2.05 5.08
CA ILE A 55 5.50 -1.48 3.91
C ILE A 55 6.37 -0.29 4.30
N ALA A 56 5.95 0.56 5.25
CA ALA A 56 6.81 1.63 5.76
C ALA A 56 8.10 1.06 6.38
N ASN A 57 7.97 0.05 7.23
CA ASN A 57 9.12 -0.60 7.86
C ASN A 57 10.02 -1.29 6.83
N ASP A 58 9.44 -2.02 5.88
CA ASP A 58 10.23 -2.74 4.86
C ASP A 58 10.94 -1.77 3.89
N LEU A 59 10.33 -0.63 3.53
CA LEU A 59 10.99 0.41 2.72
C LEU A 59 12.17 1.07 3.44
N ILE A 60 12.06 1.25 4.77
CA ILE A 60 13.11 1.86 5.60
C ILE A 60 14.24 0.85 5.88
N THR A 61 13.90 -0.39 6.19
CA THR A 61 14.87 -1.40 6.66
C THR A 61 15.49 -2.22 5.54
N ASN A 62 14.73 -2.52 4.49
CA ASN A 62 15.12 -3.44 3.41
C ASN A 62 14.96 -2.83 2.02
N GLY A 63 14.93 -1.49 1.92
CA GLY A 63 14.50 -0.78 0.72
C GLY A 63 15.24 -1.17 -0.56
N SER A 64 16.53 -1.49 -0.53
CA SER A 64 17.25 -1.97 -1.72
C SER A 64 16.87 -3.41 -2.13
N GLU A 65 16.53 -4.28 -1.17
CA GLU A 65 16.28 -5.70 -1.40
C GLU A 65 14.86 -6.02 -1.89
N MET A 66 13.91 -5.15 -1.58
CA MET A 66 12.51 -5.29 -2.00
C MET A 66 12.22 -4.71 -3.39
N ASN A 67 13.17 -3.98 -3.98
CA ASN A 67 13.08 -3.34 -5.30
C ASN A 67 11.84 -2.41 -5.48
N PRO A 68 11.75 -1.29 -4.73
CA PRO A 68 10.57 -0.42 -4.65
C PRO A 68 10.21 0.26 -5.98
N ASP A 69 11.16 0.40 -6.89
CA ASP A 69 10.98 0.88 -8.27
C ASP A 69 9.99 0.03 -9.09
N LYS A 70 9.77 -1.23 -8.70
CA LYS A 70 8.75 -2.11 -9.29
C LYS A 70 7.33 -1.84 -8.78
N ILE A 71 7.16 -1.09 -7.69
CA ILE A 71 5.84 -0.72 -7.19
C ILE A 71 5.24 0.31 -8.14
N LYS A 72 4.22 -0.08 -8.91
CA LYS A 72 3.57 0.81 -9.90
C LYS A 72 2.25 1.42 -9.43
N CYS A 73 1.60 0.81 -8.45
CA CYS A 73 0.31 1.27 -7.95
C CYS A 73 0.21 1.07 -6.44
N LEU A 74 -0.21 2.11 -5.73
CA LEU A 74 -0.49 2.09 -4.31
C LEU A 74 -1.98 2.38 -4.11
N VAL A 75 -2.73 1.38 -3.66
CA VAL A 75 -4.15 1.52 -3.32
C VAL A 75 -4.28 1.76 -1.82
N ILE A 76 -4.92 2.86 -1.43
CA ILE A 76 -5.09 3.29 -0.04
C ILE A 76 -6.57 3.23 0.28
N ASP A 77 -6.93 2.37 1.22
CA ASP A 77 -8.28 2.28 1.75
C ASP A 77 -8.44 3.18 2.98
N GLU A 78 -9.66 3.69 3.16
CA GLU A 78 -10.00 4.66 4.20
C GLU A 78 -9.13 5.92 4.12
N ALA A 79 -8.94 6.46 2.91
CA ALA A 79 -8.01 7.55 2.65
C ALA A 79 -8.30 8.84 3.43
N HIS A 80 -9.51 9.02 3.97
CA HIS A 80 -9.78 10.10 4.92
C HIS A 80 -8.93 10.03 6.20
N LYS A 81 -8.39 8.86 6.54
CA LYS A 81 -7.42 8.68 7.63
C LYS A 81 -6.01 9.13 7.25
N ALA A 82 -5.75 9.44 5.98
CA ALA A 82 -4.47 9.95 5.49
C ALA A 82 -4.27 11.47 5.78
N THR A 83 -4.60 11.91 6.99
CA THR A 83 -4.38 13.30 7.45
C THR A 83 -3.22 13.34 8.45
N GLY A 84 -2.36 14.37 8.33
CA GLY A 84 -1.23 14.58 9.26
C GLY A 84 -0.10 13.56 9.12
N ASN A 85 0.37 13.01 10.26
CA ASN A 85 1.53 12.12 10.34
C ASN A 85 1.18 10.62 10.18
N TYR A 86 0.05 10.33 9.54
CA TYR A 86 -0.48 8.98 9.47
C TYR A 86 0.45 8.05 8.67
N ALA A 87 0.41 6.75 8.99
CA ALA A 87 1.32 5.75 8.43
C ALA A 87 1.35 5.75 6.89
N TYR A 88 0.23 6.07 6.23
CA TYR A 88 0.16 6.21 4.77
C TYR A 88 1.13 7.25 4.20
N CYS A 89 1.27 8.41 4.86
CA CYS A 89 2.15 9.48 4.42
C CYS A 89 3.62 9.07 4.53
N GLN A 90 3.96 8.25 5.54
CA GLN A 90 5.31 7.71 5.70
C GLN A 90 5.65 6.74 4.56
N VAL A 91 4.71 5.88 4.15
CA VAL A 91 4.88 4.98 3.01
C VAL A 91 5.18 5.75 1.74
N VAL A 92 4.39 6.78 1.44
CA VAL A 92 4.54 7.58 0.22
C VAL A 92 5.87 8.31 0.21
N ARG A 93 6.23 8.97 1.32
CA ARG A 93 7.53 9.66 1.46
C ARG A 93 8.70 8.69 1.32
N ALA A 94 8.63 7.52 1.94
CA ALA A 94 9.67 6.50 1.82
C ALA A 94 9.77 5.98 0.37
N LEU A 95 8.65 5.72 -0.31
CA LEU A 95 8.65 5.23 -1.68
C LEU A 95 9.19 6.27 -2.68
N LEU A 96 8.88 7.56 -2.46
CA LEU A 96 9.39 8.68 -3.26
C LEU A 96 10.91 8.81 -3.23
N GLN A 97 11.59 8.29 -2.20
CA GLN A 97 13.05 8.24 -2.16
C GLN A 97 13.64 7.25 -3.19
N TYR A 98 12.84 6.28 -3.66
CA TYR A 98 13.28 5.25 -4.60
C TYR A 98 12.74 5.47 -6.01
N THR A 99 11.48 5.93 -6.15
CA THR A 99 10.86 6.13 -7.46
C THR A 99 9.75 7.17 -7.42
N GLN A 100 9.60 7.91 -8.52
CA GLN A 100 8.45 8.78 -8.77
C GLN A 100 7.46 8.17 -9.77
N GLN A 101 7.77 6.98 -10.31
CA GLN A 101 6.98 6.32 -11.35
C GLN A 101 5.98 5.33 -10.77
N PHE A 102 5.02 5.84 -10.01
CA PHE A 102 3.90 5.06 -9.48
C PHE A 102 2.62 5.89 -9.39
N ARG A 103 1.47 5.21 -9.36
CA ARG A 103 0.15 5.82 -9.21
C ARG A 103 -0.39 5.58 -7.80
N ILE A 104 -1.12 6.54 -7.28
CA ILE A 104 -1.85 6.40 -6.02
C ILE A 104 -3.35 6.40 -6.32
N VAL A 105 -4.05 5.40 -5.80
CA VAL A 105 -5.51 5.30 -5.83
C VAL A 105 -6.00 5.35 -4.40
N ALA A 106 -6.83 6.32 -4.08
CA ALA A 106 -7.35 6.53 -2.74
C ALA A 106 -8.85 6.20 -2.72
N LEU A 107 -9.27 5.32 -1.83
CA LEU A 107 -10.67 4.95 -1.64
C LEU A 107 -11.14 5.54 -0.32
N SER A 108 -12.26 6.27 -0.31
CA SER A 108 -12.83 6.79 0.94
C SER A 108 -14.33 7.02 0.83
N ALA A 109 -15.10 6.44 1.75
CA ALA A 109 -16.55 6.65 1.81
C ALA A 109 -16.95 8.06 2.30
N THR A 110 -16.05 8.76 3.01
CA THR A 110 -16.26 10.14 3.45
C THR A 110 -15.04 10.98 3.10
N PRO A 111 -15.10 11.89 2.12
CA PRO A 111 -14.08 12.92 2.02
C PRO A 111 -14.35 13.89 3.19
N GLY A 112 -13.50 13.88 4.22
CA GLY A 112 -13.58 14.92 5.26
C GLY A 112 -13.64 16.31 4.61
N ARG A 113 -14.30 17.28 5.27
CA ARG A 113 -14.72 18.61 4.77
C ARG A 113 -13.70 19.50 4.04
N ALA A 114 -12.49 19.04 3.78
CA ALA A 114 -11.57 19.58 2.79
C ALA A 114 -10.88 18.37 2.12
N ALA A 115 -11.31 18.01 0.90
CA ALA A 115 -10.74 16.89 0.14
C ALA A 115 -9.33 17.18 -0.42
N ASN A 116 -8.52 17.88 0.36
CA ASN A 116 -7.08 17.95 0.16
C ASN A 116 -6.50 16.85 1.05
N VAL A 117 -6.18 15.69 0.46
CA VAL A 117 -5.30 14.75 1.16
C VAL A 117 -3.90 15.37 1.12
N TYR A 118 -3.60 16.23 2.11
CA TYR A 118 -2.40 17.08 2.19
C TYR A 118 -1.07 16.31 2.24
N CYS A 119 -1.09 14.97 2.19
CA CYS A 119 0.11 14.15 2.12
C CYS A 119 0.58 13.83 0.69
N PHE A 120 -0.23 14.07 -0.33
CA PHE A 120 0.19 13.92 -1.72
C PHE A 120 0.60 15.29 -2.24
N ASP A 121 1.89 15.57 -2.21
CA ASP A 121 2.47 16.73 -2.90
C ASP A 121 2.12 16.66 -4.40
N GLN A 122 2.16 17.79 -5.10
CA GLN A 122 1.70 17.99 -6.49
C GLN A 122 2.30 17.01 -7.52
N THR A 123 3.29 16.20 -7.13
CA THR A 123 3.98 15.17 -7.91
C THR A 123 3.21 13.85 -8.03
N CYS A 124 2.30 13.52 -7.11
CA CYS A 124 1.51 12.27 -7.19
C CYS A 124 0.03 12.58 -7.45
N THR A 125 -0.45 12.33 -8.67
CA THR A 125 -1.89 12.44 -8.97
C THR A 125 -2.66 11.32 -8.27
N ALA A 126 -3.12 11.57 -7.03
CA ALA A 126 -4.06 10.70 -6.36
C ALA A 126 -5.47 10.96 -6.89
N ARG A 127 -6.12 9.94 -7.45
CA ARG A 127 -7.56 10.00 -7.73
C ARG A 127 -8.29 9.35 -6.56
N ILE A 128 -9.19 10.13 -5.94
CA ILE A 128 -10.12 9.64 -4.93
C ILE A 128 -11.34 9.09 -5.67
N PHE A 129 -11.67 7.83 -5.45
CA PHE A 129 -12.90 7.19 -5.93
C PHE A 129 -13.88 6.97 -4.78
#